data_AF-A0A2D3VE70-F1
#
_entry.id   AF-A0A2D3VE70-F1
#
_cell.length_a   1.000
_cell.length_b   1.000
_cell.length_c   1.000
_cell.angle_alpha   90.00
_cell.angle_beta   90.00
_cell.angle_gamma   90.00
#
_symmetry.space_group_name_H-M   'P 1'
#
loop_
_entity.id
_entity.type
_entity.pdbx_description
1 polymer ?
#
loop_
_entity_poly.entity_id
_entity_poly.type
_entity_poly.pdbx_seq_one_letter_code
_entity_poly.pdbx_strand_id
1 'polypeptide(L)'
;MSSTITNKTSETLLRSFCSVLRTDLNGDKWQKRSINPTRPGGAITTRDKGWQGPGKKKRTSIDSPLALGVETVARLSGTPDKTQKEGFEEWNKWYEDNKSFQVRDWKRKMQNLAEIFSKIFFLDKLKCALEFNWDKQLSGDGGPVYGKTTHPDHNSVHIRMDNRDHSVFKKIDHHADIISTFIRELICGHLFCFCCEGAVPGRSDVCRWSGDPGNKGDGRFFGWFIVACKIDLCMKDLINIDGHCFSLRAAISHSEKGGKISAGDWLLFFTLFNWSEIAKLFDYLDSSAKERISFRRMLQKENEVAQVWAELGEKNPNKAVKDLR
;
A
#
# COMPACT_ATOMS: atom_id res chain seq x y z
N MET A 1 33.02 -7.68 33.14
CA MET A 1 32.44 -8.97 32.75
C MET A 1 31.28 -8.70 31.80
N SER A 2 31.55 -8.70 30.50
CA SER A 2 30.56 -8.45 29.45
C SER A 2 30.14 -9.78 28.84
N SER A 3 28.88 -10.18 29.00
CA SER A 3 28.33 -11.38 28.39
C SER A 3 27.71 -11.05 27.03
N THR A 4 28.40 -11.40 25.97
CA THR A 4 27.90 -11.40 24.59
C THR A 4 26.87 -12.52 24.44
N ILE A 5 25.58 -12.18 24.45
CA ILE A 5 24.51 -13.13 24.10
C ILE A 5 24.39 -13.15 22.58
N THR A 6 25.00 -14.14 21.95
CA THR A 6 24.90 -14.40 20.50
C THR A 6 23.51 -14.90 20.14
N ASN A 7 22.86 -14.17 19.23
CA ASN A 7 21.49 -14.35 18.76
C ASN A 7 21.37 -15.47 17.70
N LYS A 8 21.56 -16.74 18.12
CA LYS A 8 21.53 -17.92 17.22
C LYS A 8 20.11 -18.29 16.73
N THR A 9 19.06 -17.84 17.40
CA THR A 9 17.67 -18.21 17.07
C THR A 9 17.13 -17.43 15.86
N SER A 10 17.52 -16.16 15.70
CA SER A 10 17.15 -15.35 14.52
C SER A 10 17.81 -15.82 13.23
N GLU A 11 19.07 -16.31 13.29
CA GLU A 11 19.74 -16.86 12.11
C GLU A 11 19.13 -18.19 11.65
N THR A 12 18.56 -18.98 12.56
CA THR A 12 17.96 -20.28 12.23
C THR A 12 16.62 -20.11 11.49
N LEU A 13 15.83 -19.11 11.89
CA LEU A 13 14.58 -18.74 11.19
C LEU A 13 14.87 -18.11 9.81
N LEU A 14 15.87 -17.22 9.71
CA LEU A 14 16.33 -16.65 8.44
C LEU A 14 16.88 -17.71 7.46
N ARG A 15 17.64 -18.70 7.95
CA ARG A 15 18.18 -19.79 7.11
C ARG A 15 17.11 -20.76 6.64
N SER A 16 16.11 -21.08 7.49
CA SER A 16 14.99 -21.93 7.07
C SER A 16 14.12 -21.23 6.01
N PHE A 17 13.92 -19.92 6.13
CA PHE A 17 13.15 -19.11 5.17
C PHE A 17 13.88 -18.95 3.81
N CYS A 18 15.20 -18.71 3.82
CA CYS A 18 15.99 -18.64 2.59
C CYS A 18 16.23 -20.01 1.93
N SER A 19 16.19 -21.11 2.68
CA SER A 19 16.32 -22.48 2.16
C SER A 19 15.11 -22.88 1.34
N VAL A 20 13.90 -22.58 1.81
CA VAL A 20 12.66 -22.87 1.06
C VAL A 20 12.62 -22.06 -0.25
N LEU A 21 13.04 -20.80 -0.23
CA LEU A 21 13.07 -19.94 -1.44
C LEU A 21 14.21 -20.25 -2.44
N ARG A 22 15.34 -20.84 -2.00
CA ARG A 22 16.42 -21.25 -2.92
C ARG A 22 16.20 -22.59 -3.60
N THR A 23 15.38 -23.46 -3.02
CA THR A 23 15.14 -24.80 -3.59
C THR A 23 14.17 -24.73 -4.79
N ASP A 24 13.38 -23.66 -4.89
CA ASP A 24 12.39 -23.47 -5.97
C ASP A 24 12.83 -22.52 -7.10
N LEU A 25 14.03 -21.92 -7.01
CA LEU A 25 14.56 -21.03 -8.06
C LEU A 25 15.70 -21.64 -8.90
N ASN A 26 16.11 -22.87 -8.61
CA ASN A 26 17.09 -23.62 -9.41
C ASN A 26 16.63 -25.05 -9.64
N GLY A 27 15.86 -25.29 -10.71
CA GLY A 27 15.46 -26.64 -11.10
C GLY A 27 14.47 -26.66 -12.25
N ASP A 28 15.00 -26.68 -13.47
CA ASP A 28 14.29 -27.17 -14.65
C ASP A 28 13.59 -28.50 -14.35
N LYS A 29 12.24 -28.50 -14.38
CA LYS A 29 11.33 -29.57 -14.86
C LYS A 29 9.92 -29.40 -14.27
N TRP A 30 9.17 -28.41 -14.76
CA TRP A 30 7.70 -28.51 -14.76
C TRP A 30 7.25 -29.33 -15.97
N GLN A 31 7.47 -30.65 -15.91
CA GLN A 31 6.70 -31.58 -16.74
C GLN A 31 5.38 -31.93 -16.02
N LYS A 32 4.28 -31.48 -16.64
CA LYS A 32 2.93 -32.07 -16.62
C LYS A 32 2.66 -33.11 -15.51
N ARG A 33 1.97 -32.69 -14.46
CA ARG A 33 0.95 -33.53 -13.83
C ARG A 33 -0.30 -32.71 -13.57
N SER A 34 -1.33 -32.99 -14.36
CA SER A 34 -2.70 -32.54 -14.13
C SER A 34 -3.20 -33.14 -12.83
N ILE A 35 -3.63 -32.29 -11.90
CA ILE A 35 -4.52 -32.68 -10.82
C ILE A 35 -5.72 -31.74 -10.90
N ASN A 36 -6.87 -32.32 -11.27
CA ASN A 36 -8.17 -31.64 -11.34
C ASN A 36 -8.59 -31.14 -9.95
N PRO A 37 -8.97 -29.86 -9.80
CA PRO A 37 -9.80 -29.43 -8.69
C PRO A 37 -11.27 -29.51 -9.10
N THR A 38 -12.02 -30.33 -8.36
CA THR A 38 -13.47 -30.45 -8.39
C THR A 38 -14.13 -29.11 -8.06
N ARG A 39 -15.03 -28.63 -8.94
CA ARG A 39 -15.93 -27.49 -8.70
C ARG A 39 -16.97 -27.80 -7.59
N PRO A 40 -17.49 -26.76 -6.93
CA PRO A 40 -18.94 -26.60 -6.81
C PRO A 40 -19.45 -25.34 -7.52
N GLY A 41 -20.72 -25.40 -7.94
CA GLY A 41 -21.41 -24.56 -8.95
C GLY A 41 -21.44 -23.04 -8.72
N GLY A 42 -21.72 -22.20 -9.71
CA GLY A 42 -22.46 -22.45 -10.95
C GLY A 42 -23.72 -21.59 -10.99
N ALA A 43 -23.60 -20.37 -11.52
CA ALA A 43 -24.71 -19.65 -12.15
C ALA A 43 -24.12 -18.86 -13.33
N ILE A 44 -24.32 -19.43 -14.52
CA ILE A 44 -24.03 -18.84 -15.83
C ILE A 44 -25.35 -18.24 -16.30
N THR A 45 -25.36 -16.96 -16.67
CA THR A 45 -26.28 -16.47 -17.70
C THR A 45 -25.56 -15.54 -18.68
N THR A 46 -25.53 -16.04 -19.92
CA THR A 46 -25.59 -15.32 -21.21
C THR A 46 -24.51 -14.30 -21.59
N ARG A 47 -23.54 -14.80 -22.36
CA ARG A 47 -23.30 -14.44 -23.78
C ARG A 47 -23.19 -12.95 -24.12
N ASP A 48 -21.95 -12.47 -24.27
CA ASP A 48 -21.58 -11.54 -25.34
C ASP A 48 -20.31 -12.01 -26.03
N LYS A 49 -20.49 -12.51 -27.25
CA LYS A 49 -19.43 -12.66 -28.24
C LYS A 49 -19.39 -11.34 -29.02
N GLY A 50 -18.26 -10.66 -29.01
CA GLY A 50 -17.95 -9.69 -30.08
C GLY A 50 -17.20 -8.45 -29.63
N TRP A 51 -15.88 -8.54 -29.55
CA TRP A 51 -14.98 -7.69 -30.33
C TRP A 51 -13.53 -8.17 -30.18
N GLN A 52 -12.91 -8.60 -31.28
CA GLN A 52 -11.45 -8.73 -31.39
C GLN A 52 -10.95 -7.58 -32.26
N GLY A 53 -10.46 -6.53 -31.62
CA GLY A 53 -9.69 -5.47 -32.28
C GLY A 53 -8.24 -5.88 -32.45
N PRO A 54 -7.53 -5.38 -33.49
CA PRO A 54 -6.22 -5.89 -33.86
C PRO A 54 -5.11 -5.32 -32.95
N GLY A 55 -4.34 -6.24 -32.37
CA GLY A 55 -2.89 -6.10 -32.22
C GLY A 55 -2.34 -4.92 -31.40
N LYS A 56 -2.26 -5.09 -30.07
CA LYS A 56 -1.02 -4.91 -29.29
C LYS A 56 -1.05 -5.85 -28.08
N LYS A 57 -0.50 -7.06 -28.23
CA LYS A 57 -0.05 -7.85 -27.07
C LYS A 57 1.16 -7.13 -26.46
N LYS A 58 0.94 -6.39 -25.36
CA LYS A 58 1.89 -6.20 -24.25
C LYS A 58 1.31 -5.27 -23.16
N ARG A 59 0.52 -5.86 -22.26
CA ARG A 59 0.53 -5.62 -20.81
C ARG A 59 0.05 -6.93 -20.19
N THR A 60 0.96 -7.71 -19.66
CA THR A 60 0.67 -8.94 -18.92
C THR A 60 0.06 -8.58 -17.55
N SER A 61 -1.01 -9.30 -17.19
CA SER A 61 -1.44 -9.74 -15.84
C SER A 61 -1.97 -8.78 -14.77
N ILE A 62 -2.00 -7.45 -14.91
CA ILE A 62 -2.59 -6.59 -13.86
C ILE A 62 -4.07 -6.29 -14.15
N ASP A 63 -4.97 -7.05 -13.54
CA ASP A 63 -6.43 -6.93 -13.71
C ASP A 63 -7.18 -6.46 -12.46
N SER A 64 -6.48 -6.32 -11.33
CA SER A 64 -7.04 -5.92 -10.05
C SER A 64 -6.17 -4.91 -9.29
N PRO A 65 -6.77 -4.06 -8.43
CA PRO A 65 -6.03 -3.14 -7.56
C PRO A 65 -5.03 -3.85 -6.64
N LEU A 66 -5.35 -5.07 -6.21
CA LEU A 66 -4.43 -5.90 -5.45
C LEU A 66 -3.21 -6.30 -6.29
N ALA A 67 -3.41 -6.78 -7.53
CA ALA A 67 -2.31 -7.11 -8.44
C ALA A 67 -1.42 -5.88 -8.70
N LEU A 68 -2.01 -4.70 -8.91
CA LEU A 68 -1.25 -3.46 -9.06
C LEU A 68 -0.42 -3.16 -7.80
N GLY A 69 -1.00 -3.36 -6.62
CA GLY A 69 -0.30 -3.20 -5.36
C GLY A 69 0.89 -4.15 -5.23
N VAL A 70 0.71 -5.44 -5.54
CA VAL A 70 1.78 -6.45 -5.49
C VAL A 70 2.94 -6.08 -6.42
N GLU A 71 2.65 -5.73 -7.66
CA GLU A 71 3.67 -5.34 -8.65
C GLU A 71 4.37 -4.03 -8.25
N THR A 72 3.65 -3.09 -7.64
CA THR A 72 4.24 -1.85 -7.08
C THR A 72 5.20 -2.17 -5.94
N VAL A 73 4.83 -3.07 -5.03
CA VAL A 73 5.70 -3.53 -3.92
C VAL A 73 6.93 -4.26 -4.45
N ALA A 74 6.77 -5.10 -5.47
CA ALA A 74 7.88 -5.80 -6.13
C ALA A 74 8.88 -4.81 -6.74
N ARG A 75 8.39 -3.78 -7.45
CA ARG A 75 9.23 -2.70 -7.99
C ARG A 75 9.99 -1.96 -6.89
N LEU A 76 9.30 -1.56 -5.82
CA LEU A 76 9.89 -0.86 -4.67
C LEU A 76 10.91 -1.69 -3.90
N SER A 77 10.81 -3.01 -3.96
CA SER A 77 11.76 -3.94 -3.31
C SER A 77 12.95 -4.31 -4.21
N GLY A 78 12.87 -3.97 -5.49
CA GLY A 78 13.89 -4.27 -6.49
C GLY A 78 15.01 -3.22 -6.57
N THR A 79 15.91 -3.41 -7.55
CA THR A 79 16.89 -2.38 -7.91
C THR A 79 16.19 -1.21 -8.59
N PRO A 80 16.47 0.05 -8.21
CA PRO A 80 15.81 1.20 -8.82
C PRO A 80 15.94 1.22 -10.34
N ASP A 81 14.80 1.26 -11.02
CA ASP A 81 14.75 1.38 -12.48
C ASP A 81 15.12 2.81 -12.94
N LYS A 82 15.23 3.02 -14.26
CA LYS A 82 15.57 4.32 -14.83
C LYS A 82 14.59 5.42 -14.38
N THR A 83 13.31 5.10 -14.34
CA THR A 83 12.24 6.04 -13.97
C THR A 83 12.35 6.43 -12.49
N GLN A 84 12.67 5.49 -11.59
CA GLN A 84 12.89 5.80 -10.16
C GLN A 84 14.10 6.72 -9.98
N LYS A 85 15.19 6.47 -10.71
CA LYS A 85 16.39 7.32 -10.67
C LYS A 85 16.10 8.75 -11.13
N GLU A 86 15.40 8.91 -12.25
CA GLU A 86 14.92 10.22 -12.73
C GLU A 86 14.03 10.88 -11.66
N GLY A 87 13.14 10.11 -11.02
CA GLY A 87 12.32 10.58 -9.91
C GLY A 87 13.14 11.07 -8.70
N PHE A 88 14.20 10.37 -8.31
CA PHE A 88 15.09 10.79 -7.22
C PHE A 88 15.82 12.09 -7.54
N GLU A 89 16.31 12.25 -8.77
CA GLU A 89 16.95 13.49 -9.22
C GLU A 89 15.98 14.67 -9.17
N GLU A 90 14.75 14.47 -9.67
CA GLU A 90 13.70 15.49 -9.63
C GLU A 90 13.24 15.81 -8.21
N TRP A 91 13.14 14.80 -7.34
CA TRP A 91 12.86 14.99 -5.92
C TRP A 91 13.92 15.83 -5.24
N ASN A 92 15.21 15.52 -5.43
CA ASN A 92 16.29 16.27 -4.80
C ASN A 92 16.26 17.74 -5.24
N LYS A 93 16.08 17.98 -6.53
CA LYS A 93 15.93 19.35 -7.06
C LYS A 93 14.71 20.05 -6.46
N TRP A 94 13.56 19.38 -6.48
CA TRP A 94 12.32 19.93 -5.92
C TRP A 94 12.48 20.22 -4.42
N TYR A 95 13.08 19.32 -3.65
CA TYR A 95 13.24 19.49 -2.20
C TYR A 95 14.13 20.70 -1.88
N GLU A 96 15.27 20.85 -2.54
CA GLU A 96 16.15 22.01 -2.37
C GLU A 96 15.45 23.31 -2.77
N ASP A 97 14.72 23.31 -3.89
CA ASP A 97 13.94 24.47 -4.36
C ASP A 97 12.76 24.81 -3.42
N ASN A 98 12.35 23.91 -2.53
CA ASN A 98 11.11 24.06 -1.75
C ASN A 98 11.27 24.04 -0.23
N LYS A 99 12.50 23.80 0.28
CA LYS A 99 12.80 23.69 1.72
C LYS A 99 12.43 24.93 2.54
N SER A 100 12.45 26.11 1.93
CA SER A 100 12.21 27.40 2.58
C SER A 100 10.81 28.01 2.35
N PHE A 101 9.95 27.35 1.56
CA PHE A 101 8.68 27.95 1.14
C PHE A 101 7.56 27.71 2.14
N GLN A 102 6.68 28.70 2.30
CA GLN A 102 5.45 28.51 3.06
C GLN A 102 4.46 27.61 2.31
N VAL A 103 3.85 26.68 3.04
CA VAL A 103 2.91 25.65 2.54
C VAL A 103 1.77 26.21 1.69
N ARG A 104 1.34 27.45 1.95
CA ARG A 104 0.22 28.10 1.23
C ARG A 104 0.50 28.29 -0.28
N ASP A 105 1.75 28.34 -0.69
CA ASP A 105 2.15 28.54 -2.10
C ASP A 105 2.29 27.22 -2.89
N TRP A 106 1.95 26.08 -2.28
CA TRP A 106 2.33 24.78 -2.82
C TRP A 106 1.39 24.24 -3.90
N LYS A 107 0.29 24.88 -4.30
CA LYS A 107 -0.68 24.26 -5.24
C LYS A 107 -0.06 23.69 -6.54
N ARG A 108 0.69 24.50 -7.30
CA ARG A 108 1.42 24.03 -8.50
C ARG A 108 2.56 23.07 -8.14
N LYS A 109 3.17 23.26 -6.97
CA LYS A 109 4.28 22.43 -6.47
C LYS A 109 3.81 21.01 -6.14
N MET A 110 2.58 20.84 -5.66
CA MET A 110 1.96 19.55 -5.37
C MET A 110 1.65 18.76 -6.63
N GLN A 111 1.27 19.42 -7.73
CA GLN A 111 1.12 18.75 -9.03
C GLN A 111 2.47 18.21 -9.53
N ASN A 112 3.53 19.02 -9.49
CA ASN A 112 4.88 18.55 -9.80
C ASN A 112 5.30 17.41 -8.85
N LEU A 113 4.99 17.53 -7.56
CA LEU A 113 5.31 16.52 -6.56
C LEU A 113 4.60 15.19 -6.83
N ALA A 114 3.37 15.21 -7.31
CA ALA A 114 2.67 14.01 -7.74
C ALA A 114 3.35 13.31 -8.91
N GLU A 115 3.86 14.07 -9.88
CA GLU A 115 4.62 13.50 -10.99
C GLU A 115 5.91 12.84 -10.48
N ILE A 116 6.64 13.52 -9.59
CA ILE A 116 7.87 13.00 -8.96
C ILE A 116 7.56 11.71 -8.18
N PHE A 117 6.55 11.74 -7.31
CA PHE A 117 6.15 10.58 -6.52
C PHE A 117 5.62 9.44 -7.37
N SER A 118 4.99 9.72 -8.50
CA SER A 118 4.58 8.67 -9.44
C SER A 118 5.77 7.92 -10.04
N LYS A 119 6.89 8.60 -10.27
CA LYS A 119 8.12 7.98 -10.75
C LYS A 119 8.80 7.16 -9.66
N ILE A 120 8.85 7.69 -8.44
CA ILE A 120 9.54 7.07 -7.31
C ILE A 120 8.78 5.84 -6.79
N PHE A 121 7.48 6.02 -6.50
CA PHE A 121 6.75 5.09 -5.64
C PHE A 121 5.79 4.16 -6.38
N PHE A 122 5.28 4.53 -7.56
CA PHE A 122 4.25 3.76 -8.25
C PHE A 122 4.78 3.00 -9.45
N LEU A 123 4.11 1.89 -9.80
CA LEU A 123 4.49 1.09 -10.97
C LEU A 123 4.37 1.88 -12.28
N ASP A 124 3.33 2.71 -12.37
CA ASP A 124 3.01 3.51 -13.55
C ASP A 124 2.86 4.99 -13.19
N LYS A 125 3.13 5.86 -14.17
CA LYS A 125 2.76 7.29 -14.08
C LYS A 125 1.25 7.43 -13.93
N LEU A 126 0.81 8.45 -13.19
CA LEU A 126 -0.59 8.81 -13.09
C LEU A 126 -1.13 9.23 -14.47
N LYS A 127 -2.24 8.60 -14.90
CA LYS A 127 -2.84 8.82 -16.22
C LYS A 127 -3.99 9.83 -16.21
N CYS A 128 -4.63 10.05 -15.06
CA CYS A 128 -5.68 11.04 -14.90
C CYS A 128 -5.10 12.41 -14.53
N ALA A 129 -5.83 13.47 -14.87
CA ALA A 129 -5.51 14.82 -14.41
C ALA A 129 -5.59 14.88 -12.89
N LEU A 130 -4.57 15.44 -12.25
CA LEU A 130 -4.57 15.64 -10.81
C LEU A 130 -4.92 17.08 -10.47
N GLU A 131 -6.01 17.26 -9.74
CA GLU A 131 -6.38 18.53 -9.13
C GLU A 131 -6.02 18.54 -7.66
N PHE A 132 -5.29 19.58 -7.24
CA PHE A 132 -4.91 19.78 -5.85
C PHE A 132 -5.54 21.06 -5.29
N ASN A 133 -6.15 20.96 -4.10
CA ASN A 133 -6.70 22.12 -3.39
C ASN A 133 -6.40 22.08 -1.88
N TRP A 134 -6.10 23.26 -1.34
CA TRP A 134 -6.04 23.49 0.10
C TRP A 134 -7.42 23.82 0.64
N ASP A 135 -7.92 23.02 1.57
CA ASP A 135 -9.17 23.26 2.27
C ASP A 135 -8.89 23.79 3.68
N LYS A 136 -9.72 24.72 4.17
CA LYS A 136 -9.57 25.30 5.52
C LYS A 136 -9.92 24.32 6.63
N GLN A 137 -10.81 23.38 6.33
CA GLN A 137 -11.25 22.33 7.23
C GLN A 137 -11.86 21.20 6.41
N LEU A 138 -11.29 20.02 6.53
CA LEU A 138 -11.91 18.80 6.01
C LEU A 138 -12.70 18.12 7.14
N SER A 139 -13.99 17.88 6.90
CA SER A 139 -14.82 17.05 7.75
C SER A 139 -14.97 15.66 7.14
N GLY A 140 -14.81 14.63 7.98
CA GLY A 140 -15.17 13.25 7.69
C GLY A 140 -16.19 12.73 8.70
N ASP A 141 -16.80 11.59 8.41
CA ASP A 141 -17.89 10.99 9.20
C ASP A 141 -17.49 10.59 10.64
N GLY A 142 -16.21 10.74 11.01
CA GLY A 142 -15.67 10.41 12.34
C GLY A 142 -14.70 11.45 12.92
N GLY A 143 -14.70 12.69 12.41
CA GLY A 143 -13.85 13.76 12.92
C GLY A 143 -13.05 14.51 11.85
N PRO A 144 -12.08 15.36 12.26
CA PRO A 144 -11.21 16.06 11.33
C PRO A 144 -10.34 15.07 10.55
N VAL A 145 -10.24 15.28 9.23
CA VAL A 145 -9.37 14.53 8.33
C VAL A 145 -8.35 15.50 7.74
N TYR A 146 -7.12 15.06 7.47
CA TYR A 146 -6.06 15.95 6.96
C TYR A 146 -5.86 15.87 5.44
N GLY A 147 -6.37 14.81 4.81
CA GLY A 147 -6.33 14.59 3.38
C GLY A 147 -7.57 13.85 2.92
N LYS A 148 -8.05 14.16 1.71
CA LYS A 148 -9.16 13.45 1.09
C LYS A 148 -8.98 13.40 -0.42
N THR A 149 -8.97 12.18 -0.94
CA THR A 149 -9.00 11.92 -2.37
C THR A 149 -10.42 11.64 -2.82
N THR A 150 -10.84 12.31 -3.89
CA THR A 150 -12.11 12.07 -4.57
C THR A 150 -11.86 11.94 -6.06
N HIS A 151 -12.67 11.15 -6.74
CA HIS A 151 -12.60 10.95 -8.18
C HIS A 151 -13.97 11.35 -8.78
N PRO A 152 -14.20 12.66 -9.01
CA PRO A 152 -15.51 13.18 -9.37
C PRO A 152 -15.91 12.82 -10.81
N ASP A 153 -14.93 12.66 -11.70
CA ASP A 153 -15.14 12.20 -13.08
C ASP A 153 -14.01 11.25 -13.51
N HIS A 154 -14.15 10.61 -14.67
CA HIS A 154 -13.22 9.60 -15.19
C HIS A 154 -11.80 10.08 -15.51
N ASN A 155 -11.65 11.39 -15.66
CA ASN A 155 -10.43 12.00 -16.15
C ASN A 155 -9.70 12.74 -15.04
N SER A 156 -10.29 12.89 -13.86
CA SER A 156 -9.75 13.73 -12.79
C SER A 156 -9.73 13.02 -11.43
N VAL A 157 -8.60 13.17 -10.74
CA VAL A 157 -8.45 12.84 -9.31
C VAL A 157 -8.25 14.14 -8.57
N HIS A 158 -9.09 14.38 -7.57
CA HIS A 158 -9.06 15.57 -6.74
C HIS A 158 -8.50 15.20 -5.37
N ILE A 159 -7.30 15.70 -5.07
CA ILE A 159 -6.68 15.61 -3.73
C ILE A 159 -6.91 16.93 -3.01
N ARG A 160 -7.57 16.85 -1.85
CA ARG A 160 -7.79 17.97 -0.96
C ARG A 160 -7.06 17.74 0.34
N MET A 161 -6.38 18.77 0.84
CA MET A 161 -5.63 18.70 2.09
C MET A 161 -6.01 19.84 3.02
N ASP A 162 -6.05 19.56 4.31
CA ASP A 162 -6.27 20.57 5.34
C ASP A 162 -5.00 21.41 5.49
N ASN A 163 -5.14 22.74 5.47
CA ASN A 163 -4.01 23.68 5.52
C ASN A 163 -3.63 24.13 6.93
N ARG A 164 -4.30 23.62 7.97
CA ARG A 164 -3.96 23.88 9.38
C ARG A 164 -2.65 23.18 9.75
N ASP A 165 -2.12 23.48 10.93
CA ASP A 165 -0.90 22.84 11.40
C ASP A 165 -1.12 21.34 11.70
N HIS A 166 -0.42 20.46 10.99
CA HIS A 166 -0.46 19.00 11.18
C HIS A 166 0.43 18.54 12.37
N SER A 167 1.34 19.40 12.85
CA SER A 167 2.38 19.06 13.84
C SER A 167 1.85 18.64 15.21
N VAL A 168 0.64 19.11 15.56
CA VAL A 168 0.01 18.93 16.88
C VAL A 168 -0.19 17.46 17.27
N PHE A 169 -0.30 16.56 16.28
CA PHE A 169 -0.62 15.15 16.54
C PHE A 169 0.58 14.20 16.54
N LYS A 170 1.77 14.60 16.07
CA LYS A 170 2.79 13.60 15.68
C LYS A 170 4.23 13.84 16.10
N LYS A 171 4.58 15.02 16.63
CA LYS A 171 5.99 15.37 16.91
C LYS A 171 6.91 15.22 15.67
N ILE A 172 6.34 15.21 14.48
CA ILE A 172 7.02 15.19 13.19
C ILE A 172 7.06 16.63 12.65
N ASP A 173 8.05 16.95 11.82
CA ASP A 173 8.11 18.24 11.13
C ASP A 173 6.84 18.47 10.27
N HIS A 174 6.29 19.68 10.31
CA HIS A 174 5.05 20.03 9.62
C HIS A 174 5.11 19.71 8.12
N HIS A 175 6.28 19.89 7.49
CA HIS A 175 6.51 19.53 6.09
C HIS A 175 6.43 18.02 5.83
N ALA A 176 7.05 17.22 6.70
CA ALA A 176 7.01 15.77 6.60
C ALA A 176 5.59 15.24 6.77
N ASP A 177 4.77 15.86 7.62
CA ASP A 177 3.36 15.50 7.79
C ASP A 177 2.50 15.81 6.57
N ILE A 178 2.72 16.97 5.93
CA ILE A 178 2.05 17.32 4.68
C ILE A 178 2.45 16.34 3.58
N ILE A 179 3.75 16.06 3.42
CA ILE A 179 4.23 15.10 2.41
C ILE A 179 3.64 13.72 2.66
N SER A 180 3.60 13.27 3.92
CA SER A 180 3.00 12.01 4.35
C SER A 180 1.51 11.92 4.04
N THR A 181 0.78 12.99 4.33
CA THR A 181 -0.66 13.05 4.04
C THR A 181 -0.88 13.08 2.54
N PHE A 182 -0.06 13.82 1.79
CA PHE A 182 -0.17 13.90 0.35
C PHE A 182 0.11 12.56 -0.33
N ILE A 183 1.19 11.88 0.04
CA ILE A 183 1.51 10.58 -0.56
C ILE A 183 0.43 9.54 -0.23
N ARG A 184 -0.14 9.56 0.99
CA ARG A 184 -1.29 8.74 1.38
C ARG A 184 -2.47 8.92 0.43
N GLU A 185 -2.84 10.17 0.18
CA GLU A 185 -3.91 10.52 -0.78
C GLU A 185 -3.52 10.18 -2.22
N LEU A 186 -2.24 10.32 -2.57
CA LEU A 186 -1.76 9.99 -3.91
C LEU A 186 -1.82 8.49 -4.20
N ILE A 187 -1.62 7.62 -3.21
CA ILE A 187 -1.85 6.17 -3.35
C ILE A 187 -3.33 5.91 -3.70
N CYS A 188 -4.27 6.57 -3.02
CA CYS A 188 -5.69 6.49 -3.35
C CYS A 188 -5.93 6.94 -4.81
N GLY A 189 -5.34 8.07 -5.20
CA GLY A 189 -5.43 8.61 -6.55
C GLY A 189 -4.89 7.66 -7.62
N HIS A 190 -3.75 7.01 -7.36
CA HIS A 190 -3.15 6.03 -8.24
C HIS A 190 -4.07 4.82 -8.48
N LEU A 191 -4.66 4.29 -7.41
CA LEU A 191 -5.60 3.17 -7.50
C LEU A 191 -6.89 3.57 -8.23
N PHE A 192 -7.39 4.79 -8.01
CA PHE A 192 -8.53 5.31 -8.77
C PHE A 192 -8.23 5.39 -10.26
N CYS A 193 -7.09 5.97 -10.63
CA CYS A 193 -6.65 6.07 -12.03
C CYS A 193 -6.61 4.70 -12.70
N PHE A 194 -6.04 3.70 -12.01
CA PHE A 194 -6.01 2.32 -12.50
C PHE A 194 -7.41 1.73 -12.66
N CYS A 195 -8.30 1.92 -11.68
CA CYS A 195 -9.67 1.41 -11.73
C CYS A 195 -10.51 2.01 -12.86
N CYS A 196 -10.11 3.18 -13.38
CA CYS A 196 -10.80 3.88 -14.46
C CYS A 196 -10.21 3.61 -15.83
N GLU A 197 -9.07 2.90 -15.90
CA GLU A 197 -8.42 2.55 -17.16
C GLU A 197 -9.34 1.61 -17.98
N GLY A 198 -9.75 2.09 -19.17
CA GLY A 198 -10.65 1.37 -20.07
C GLY A 198 -12.15 1.71 -19.92
N ALA A 199 -12.52 2.65 -19.06
CA ALA A 199 -13.87 3.22 -19.07
C ALA A 199 -14.08 4.12 -20.30
N VAL A 200 -15.27 4.05 -20.91
CA VAL A 200 -15.60 4.87 -22.09
C VAL A 200 -15.78 6.34 -21.66
N PRO A 201 -15.11 7.32 -22.30
CA PRO A 201 -15.30 8.74 -22.00
C PRO A 201 -16.78 9.15 -22.11
N GLY A 202 -17.29 9.87 -21.10
CA GLY A 202 -18.66 10.42 -21.10
C GLY A 202 -19.75 9.51 -20.51
N ARG A 203 -19.41 8.33 -20.00
CA ARG A 203 -20.33 7.45 -19.26
C ARG A 203 -19.90 7.31 -17.80
N SER A 204 -20.37 8.23 -16.95
CA SER A 204 -20.04 8.32 -15.51
C SER A 204 -20.49 7.11 -14.68
N ASP A 205 -21.38 6.29 -15.23
CA ASP A 205 -21.89 5.03 -14.66
C ASP A 205 -20.91 3.85 -14.83
N VAL A 206 -19.87 4.00 -15.66
CA VAL A 206 -18.92 2.93 -16.02
C VAL A 206 -17.59 3.07 -15.27
N CYS A 207 -17.48 4.01 -14.31
CA CYS A 207 -16.38 3.94 -13.36
C CYS A 207 -16.67 2.67 -12.59
N ARG A 208 -15.88 1.61 -12.85
CA ARG A 208 -16.17 0.29 -12.29
C ARG A 208 -16.30 0.37 -10.76
N TRP A 209 -15.77 1.42 -10.13
CA TRP A 209 -15.49 1.48 -8.71
C TRP A 209 -15.56 2.91 -8.15
N SER A 210 -16.75 3.43 -7.81
CA SER A 210 -16.89 4.69 -7.04
C SER A 210 -16.70 4.49 -5.52
N GLY A 211 -16.06 5.45 -4.85
CA GLY A 211 -15.91 5.51 -3.38
C GLY A 211 -14.48 5.33 -2.84
N ASP A 212 -14.26 5.66 -1.56
CA ASP A 212 -12.95 5.65 -0.90
C ASP A 212 -12.34 4.24 -0.77
N PRO A 213 -11.13 3.97 -1.32
CA PRO A 213 -10.48 2.66 -1.23
C PRO A 213 -10.16 2.24 0.22
N GLY A 214 -10.08 3.19 1.16
CA GLY A 214 -9.83 2.90 2.58
C GLY A 214 -11.01 2.30 3.35
N ASN A 215 -12.22 2.30 2.78
CA ASN A 215 -13.46 2.02 3.52
C ASN A 215 -14.27 0.81 3.00
N LYS A 216 -13.76 0.04 2.03
CA LYS A 216 -14.47 -1.12 1.47
C LYS A 216 -13.60 -2.37 1.62
N GLY A 217 -14.14 -3.42 2.26
CA GLY A 217 -13.47 -4.71 2.51
C GLY A 217 -13.33 -5.56 1.24
N ASP A 218 -12.77 -4.96 0.19
CA ASP A 218 -12.46 -5.60 -1.08
C ASP A 218 -10.96 -5.46 -1.39
N GLY A 219 -10.48 -6.13 -2.44
CA GLY A 219 -9.07 -6.09 -2.85
C GLY A 219 -8.50 -4.67 -3.11
N ARG A 220 -9.32 -3.61 -3.10
CA ARG A 220 -8.86 -2.21 -3.18
C ARG A 220 -8.24 -1.76 -1.87
N PHE A 221 -8.88 -2.06 -0.74
CA PHE A 221 -8.30 -1.74 0.57
C PHE A 221 -6.96 -2.43 0.72
N PHE A 222 -6.90 -3.72 0.38
CA PHE A 222 -5.67 -4.48 0.57
C PHE A 222 -4.56 -4.07 -0.40
N GLY A 223 -4.90 -3.77 -1.67
CA GLY A 223 -3.95 -3.19 -2.63
C GLY A 223 -3.40 -1.84 -2.17
N TRP A 224 -4.23 -0.97 -1.62
CA TRP A 224 -3.79 0.28 -0.98
C TRP A 224 -2.88 0.01 0.21
N PHE A 225 -3.29 -0.91 1.10
CA PHE A 225 -2.61 -1.22 2.34
C PHE A 225 -1.17 -1.69 2.13
N ILE A 226 -0.94 -2.65 1.22
CA ILE A 226 0.40 -3.16 0.95
C ILE A 226 1.31 -2.10 0.31
N VAL A 227 0.76 -1.23 -0.56
CA VAL A 227 1.52 -0.12 -1.14
C VAL A 227 1.90 0.90 -0.06
N ALA A 228 0.94 1.27 0.80
CA ALA A 228 1.18 2.18 1.91
C ALA A 228 2.23 1.63 2.89
N CYS A 229 2.15 0.35 3.25
CA CYS A 229 3.16 -0.33 4.07
C CYS A 229 4.56 -0.25 3.46
N LYS A 230 4.69 -0.50 2.15
CA LYS A 230 6.01 -0.46 1.51
C LYS A 230 6.56 0.96 1.42
N ILE A 231 5.71 1.94 1.10
CA ILE A 231 6.08 3.36 1.10
C ILE A 231 6.53 3.81 2.49
N ASP A 232 5.83 3.42 3.57
CA ASP A 232 6.20 3.72 4.96
C ASP A 232 7.62 3.22 5.31
N LEU A 233 8.00 2.07 4.77
CA LEU A 233 9.31 1.48 5.01
C LEU A 233 10.43 2.14 4.21
N CYS A 234 10.14 2.69 3.04
CA CYS A 234 11.15 3.21 2.13
C CYS A 234 11.20 4.74 2.07
N MET A 235 10.23 5.47 2.62
CA MET A 235 10.16 6.94 2.49
C MET A 235 11.42 7.64 3.02
N LYS A 236 11.90 7.25 4.20
CA LYS A 236 13.12 7.79 4.78
C LYS A 236 14.35 7.49 3.93
N ASP A 237 14.45 6.28 3.41
CA ASP A 237 15.61 5.84 2.62
C ASP A 237 15.61 6.46 1.21
N LEU A 238 14.43 6.63 0.60
CA LEU A 238 14.28 7.09 -0.78
C LEU A 238 14.24 8.60 -0.93
N ILE A 239 13.58 9.30 0.01
CA ILE A 239 13.35 10.74 -0.09
C ILE A 239 13.77 11.52 1.16
N ASN A 240 14.41 10.87 2.15
CA ASN A 240 14.90 11.50 3.38
C ASN A 240 13.81 12.25 4.17
N ILE A 241 12.58 11.74 4.14
CA ILE A 241 11.46 12.25 4.93
C ILE A 241 11.07 11.19 5.95
N ASP A 242 11.06 11.57 7.23
CA ASP A 242 10.53 10.74 8.32
C ASP A 242 9.01 10.89 8.36
N GLY A 243 8.36 10.26 7.39
CA GLY A 243 6.93 10.35 7.14
C GLY A 243 6.23 9.00 7.19
N HIS A 244 4.92 9.01 7.37
CA HIS A 244 4.10 7.80 7.52
C HIS A 244 2.72 7.96 6.86
N CYS A 245 2.28 6.95 6.13
CA CYS A 245 0.97 6.80 5.50
C CYS A 245 -0.06 6.20 6.47
N PHE A 246 0.34 5.85 7.69
CA PHE A 246 -0.50 5.24 8.74
C PHE A 246 -1.15 3.91 8.30
N SER A 247 -0.39 3.10 7.58
CA SER A 247 -0.84 1.84 6.98
C SER A 247 -1.46 0.86 7.99
N LEU A 248 -0.77 0.53 9.08
CA LEU A 248 -1.30 -0.38 10.12
C LEU A 248 -2.50 0.23 10.86
N ARG A 249 -2.50 1.54 11.14
CA ARG A 249 -3.66 2.23 11.75
C ARG A 249 -4.89 2.13 10.86
N ALA A 250 -4.72 2.22 9.54
CA ALA A 250 -5.81 2.04 8.60
C ALA A 250 -6.37 0.62 8.64
N ALA A 251 -5.52 -0.42 8.76
CA ALA A 251 -5.97 -1.80 8.96
C ALA A 251 -6.72 -2.01 10.28
N ILE A 252 -6.25 -1.42 11.38
CA ILE A 252 -6.96 -1.43 12.66
C ILE A 252 -8.34 -0.78 12.51
N SER A 253 -8.38 0.43 11.95
CA SER A 253 -9.63 1.18 11.76
C SER A 253 -10.60 0.45 10.84
N HIS A 254 -10.08 -0.26 9.83
CA HIS A 254 -10.88 -1.09 8.92
C HIS A 254 -11.56 -2.25 9.66
N SER A 255 -10.78 -3.00 10.46
CA SER A 255 -11.28 -4.13 11.26
C SER A 255 -12.26 -3.68 12.34
N GLU A 256 -11.96 -2.59 13.07
CA GLU A 256 -12.83 -2.04 14.12
C GLU A 256 -14.20 -1.55 13.58
N LYS A 257 -14.28 -1.19 12.29
CA LYS A 257 -15.53 -0.85 11.60
C LYS A 257 -16.26 -2.06 11.02
N GLY A 258 -15.80 -3.28 11.28
CA GLY A 258 -16.39 -4.53 10.79
C GLY A 258 -15.91 -4.95 9.40
N GLY A 259 -14.90 -4.28 8.84
CA GLY A 259 -14.22 -4.75 7.64
C GLY A 259 -13.47 -6.06 7.92
N LYS A 260 -13.43 -6.95 6.93
CA LYS A 260 -12.75 -8.25 7.04
C LYS A 260 -11.60 -8.33 6.05
N ILE A 261 -10.45 -8.77 6.51
CA ILE A 261 -9.28 -9.10 5.68
C ILE A 261 -9.23 -10.62 5.58
N SER A 262 -9.16 -11.15 4.35
CA SER A 262 -9.19 -12.59 4.16
C SER A 262 -7.87 -13.24 4.61
N ALA A 263 -7.89 -14.56 4.88
CA ALA A 263 -6.66 -15.30 5.18
C ALA A 263 -5.65 -15.22 4.02
N GLY A 264 -6.12 -15.25 2.77
CA GLY A 264 -5.26 -15.12 1.59
C GLY A 264 -4.58 -13.74 1.51
N ASP A 265 -5.29 -12.68 1.87
CA ASP A 265 -4.70 -11.33 1.96
C ASP A 265 -3.63 -11.27 3.06
N TRP A 266 -3.94 -11.77 4.26
CA TRP A 266 -2.96 -11.85 5.35
C TRP A 266 -1.72 -12.66 4.98
N LEU A 267 -1.89 -13.84 4.36
CA LEU A 267 -0.79 -14.66 3.85
C LEU A 267 0.07 -13.88 2.87
N LEU A 268 -0.55 -13.15 1.94
CA LEU A 268 0.15 -12.29 0.99
C LEU A 268 0.96 -11.21 1.71
N PHE A 269 0.41 -10.54 2.73
CA PHE A 269 1.16 -9.56 3.52
C PHE A 269 2.37 -10.18 4.21
N PHE A 270 2.23 -11.32 4.89
CA PHE A 270 3.38 -11.98 5.54
C PHE A 270 4.39 -12.57 4.54
N THR A 271 3.98 -12.77 3.29
CA THR A 271 4.89 -13.17 2.21
C THR A 271 5.67 -11.98 1.64
N LEU A 272 5.02 -10.81 1.54
CA LEU A 272 5.63 -9.59 0.99
C LEU A 272 6.51 -8.84 1.99
N PHE A 273 6.22 -8.94 3.29
CA PHE A 273 6.92 -8.21 4.34
C PHE A 273 7.55 -9.16 5.34
N ASN A 274 8.86 -9.01 5.56
CA ASN A 274 9.55 -9.81 6.56
C ASN A 274 9.25 -9.28 7.99
N TRP A 275 9.59 -10.08 9.00
CA TRP A 275 9.28 -9.73 10.40
C TRP A 275 9.92 -8.42 10.87
N SER A 276 11.12 -8.09 10.37
CA SER A 276 11.77 -6.82 10.72
C SER A 276 11.06 -5.62 10.10
N GLU A 277 10.50 -5.76 8.90
CA GLU A 277 9.68 -4.73 8.25
C GLU A 277 8.37 -4.54 9.02
N ILE A 278 7.70 -5.64 9.41
CA ILE A 278 6.47 -5.59 10.20
C ILE A 278 6.72 -4.91 11.56
N ALA A 279 7.84 -5.22 12.23
CA ALA A 279 8.20 -4.57 13.48
C ALA A 279 8.44 -3.06 13.31
N LYS A 280 9.07 -2.62 12.21
CA LYS A 280 9.24 -1.19 11.90
C LYS A 280 7.88 -0.50 11.67
N LEU A 281 6.99 -1.13 10.91
CA LEU A 281 5.62 -0.62 10.71
C LEU A 281 4.86 -0.53 12.03
N PHE A 282 5.04 -1.51 12.91
CA PHE A 282 4.45 -1.52 14.25
C PHE A 282 4.95 -0.37 15.12
N ASP A 283 6.22 0.00 15.00
CA ASP A 283 6.79 1.12 15.76
C ASP A 283 6.15 2.48 15.41
N TYR A 284 5.55 2.61 14.23
CA TYR A 284 4.80 3.80 13.81
C TYR A 284 3.38 3.89 14.38
N LEU A 285 2.87 2.84 15.03
CA LEU A 285 1.62 2.91 15.78
C LEU A 285 1.81 3.73 17.06
N ASP A 286 0.76 4.44 17.47
CA ASP A 286 0.78 5.25 18.68
C ASP A 286 1.28 4.42 19.88
N SER A 287 2.30 4.96 20.53
CA SER A 287 2.88 4.41 21.76
C SER A 287 1.87 4.39 22.92
N SER A 288 0.83 5.24 22.88
CA SER A 288 -0.31 5.11 23.77
C SER A 288 -1.00 3.77 23.44
N ALA A 289 -0.96 2.83 24.37
CA ALA A 289 -1.03 1.39 24.11
C ALA A 289 -2.22 0.89 23.26
N LYS A 290 -3.25 1.69 23.01
CA LYS A 290 -4.48 1.30 22.29
C LYS A 290 -4.21 0.74 20.90
N GLU A 291 -3.47 1.45 20.04
CA GLU A 291 -3.27 1.00 18.64
C GLU A 291 -2.41 -0.26 18.57
N ARG A 292 -1.31 -0.28 19.32
CA ARG A 292 -0.43 -1.44 19.46
C ARG A 292 -1.18 -2.67 20.01
N ILE A 293 -2.04 -2.49 21.02
CA ILE A 293 -2.89 -3.55 21.57
C ILE A 293 -3.93 -4.02 20.55
N SER A 294 -4.61 -3.09 19.85
CA SER A 294 -5.61 -3.45 18.83
C SER A 294 -4.96 -4.27 17.71
N PHE A 295 -3.81 -3.86 17.20
CA PHE A 295 -3.11 -4.62 16.17
C PHE A 295 -2.66 -6.01 16.65
N ARG A 296 -2.04 -6.10 17.83
CA ARG A 296 -1.67 -7.41 18.41
C ARG A 296 -2.90 -8.31 18.59
N ARG A 297 -4.03 -7.74 19.00
CA ARG A 297 -5.29 -8.48 19.16
C ARG A 297 -5.81 -8.99 17.82
N MET A 298 -5.75 -8.20 16.76
CA MET A 298 -6.09 -8.65 15.40
C MET A 298 -5.24 -9.87 15.03
N LEU A 299 -3.91 -9.78 15.20
CA LEU A 299 -3.01 -10.88 14.86
C LEU A 299 -3.19 -12.17 15.69
N GLN A 300 -3.76 -12.06 16.89
CA GLN A 300 -3.97 -13.18 17.81
C GLN A 300 -5.37 -13.81 17.72
N LYS A 301 -6.38 -13.01 17.38
CA LYS A 301 -7.79 -13.41 17.55
C LYS A 301 -8.58 -13.50 16.25
N GLU A 302 -8.10 -12.91 15.16
CA GLU A 302 -8.76 -13.08 13.87
C GLU A 302 -8.52 -14.51 13.36
N ASN A 303 -9.60 -15.23 13.05
CA ASN A 303 -9.56 -16.62 12.60
C ASN A 303 -8.75 -16.74 11.30
N GLU A 304 -8.87 -15.73 10.45
CA GLU A 304 -8.16 -15.60 9.18
C GLU A 304 -6.64 -15.56 9.42
N VAL A 305 -6.18 -14.83 10.43
CA VAL A 305 -4.74 -14.79 10.77
C VAL A 305 -4.29 -16.11 11.40
N ALA A 306 -5.14 -16.75 12.22
CA ALA A 306 -4.84 -18.06 12.79
C ALA A 306 -4.65 -19.15 11.71
N GLN A 307 -5.42 -19.10 10.62
CA GLN A 307 -5.23 -19.97 9.46
C GLN A 307 -3.86 -19.75 8.82
N VAL A 308 -3.47 -18.49 8.62
CA VAL A 308 -2.16 -18.15 8.04
C VAL A 308 -1.02 -18.64 8.91
N TRP A 309 -1.11 -18.51 10.24
CA TRP A 309 -0.10 -19.05 11.15
C TRP A 309 0.07 -20.56 11.01
N ALA A 310 -1.03 -21.29 10.85
CA ALA A 310 -0.99 -22.73 10.61
C ALA A 310 -0.35 -23.06 9.26
N GLU A 311 -0.68 -22.31 8.20
CA GLU A 311 -0.10 -22.47 6.86
C GLU A 311 1.41 -22.16 6.82
N LEU A 312 1.85 -21.15 7.56
CA LEU A 312 3.27 -20.79 7.70
C LEU A 312 4.04 -21.73 8.64
N GLY A 313 3.36 -22.66 9.32
CA GLY A 313 3.99 -23.60 10.26
C GLY A 313 4.49 -22.95 11.55
N GLU A 314 3.95 -21.78 11.94
CA GLU A 314 4.33 -21.09 13.16
C GLU A 314 3.77 -21.83 14.38
N LYS A 315 4.66 -22.42 15.17
CA LYS A 315 4.29 -23.27 16.32
C LYS A 315 3.87 -22.47 17.54
N ASN A 316 4.25 -21.20 17.64
CA ASN A 316 3.84 -20.34 18.75
C ASN A 316 3.52 -18.90 18.27
N PRO A 317 2.37 -18.72 17.60
CA PRO A 317 1.98 -17.41 17.06
C PRO A 317 1.83 -16.34 18.15
N ASN A 318 1.36 -16.75 19.33
CA ASN A 318 1.22 -15.86 20.47
C ASN A 318 2.57 -15.32 20.96
N LYS A 319 3.63 -16.13 20.90
CA LYS A 319 4.98 -15.66 21.21
C LYS A 319 5.49 -14.72 20.12
N ALA A 320 5.36 -15.08 18.84
CA ALA A 320 5.75 -14.21 17.73
C ALA A 320 5.09 -12.82 17.85
N VAL A 321 3.77 -12.77 18.07
CA VAL A 321 3.04 -11.50 18.23
C VAL A 321 3.42 -10.75 19.52
N LYS A 322 3.76 -11.45 20.61
CA LYS A 322 4.28 -10.80 21.83
C LYS A 322 5.67 -10.19 21.62
N ASP A 323 6.47 -10.78 20.74
CA ASP A 323 7.82 -10.31 20.42
C ASP A 323 7.82 -9.11 19.44
N LEU A 324 6.66 -8.71 18.88
CA LEU A 324 6.46 -7.38 18.29
C LEU A 324 6.48 -6.33 19.41
N ARG A 325 7.57 -5.56 19.53
CA ARG A 325 7.94 -4.69 20.67
C ARG A 325 6.83 -3.87 21.31
#